data_AF-A0A521ZUF8-F1
#
_entry.id   AF-A0A521ZUF8-F1
#
_cell.length_a   1.000
_cell.length_b   1.000
_cell.length_c   1.000
_cell.angle_alpha   90.00
_cell.angle_beta   90.00
_cell.angle_gamma   90.00
#
_symmetry.space_group_name_H-M   'P 1'
#
loop_
_entity.id
_entity.type
_entity.pdbx_description
1 polymer ?
#
loop_
_entity_poly.entity_id
_entity_poly.type
_entity_poly.pdbx_seq_one_letter_code
_entity_poly.pdbx_strand_id
1 'polypeptide(L)'
;MTHRYTAETIWQRGDQPFTDKRYSRGHLLRFDGGIEVPGSSSPLSVPLPMSVEAAVDPEEAFVSAISSCHMLWFLSIACQRGLVVDSYHDAA
;
A
#
# COMPACT_ATOMS: atom_id res chain seq x y z
N MET A 1 -13.91 23.47 1.72
CA MET A 1 -13.67 22.42 2.73
C MET A 1 -12.28 21.87 2.46
N THR A 2 -11.43 21.76 3.47
CA THR A 2 -10.08 21.20 3.31
C THR A 2 -10.17 19.70 3.48
N HIS A 3 -9.89 18.95 2.42
CA HIS A 3 -9.76 17.49 2.52
C HIS A 3 -8.43 17.15 3.18
N ARG A 4 -8.45 16.32 4.21
CA ARG A 4 -7.27 15.80 4.90
C ARG A 4 -7.27 14.29 4.74
N TYR A 5 -6.15 13.75 4.24
CA TYR A 5 -5.92 12.32 4.09
C TYR A 5 -4.81 11.91 5.05
N THR A 6 -5.03 10.84 5.80
CA THR A 6 -4.06 10.32 6.78
C THR A 6 -4.00 8.81 6.72
N ALA A 7 -2.80 8.27 6.93
CA ALA A 7 -2.56 6.87 7.21
C ALA A 7 -1.61 6.77 8.41
N GLU A 8 -1.85 5.81 9.29
CA GLU A 8 -0.96 5.49 10.40
C GLU A 8 -0.05 4.31 10.02
N THR A 9 1.23 4.42 10.35
CA THR A 9 2.21 3.34 10.18
C THR A 9 2.64 2.87 11.56
N ILE A 10 2.30 1.63 11.89
CA ILE A 10 2.43 1.09 13.24
C ILE A 10 3.39 -0.10 13.21
N TRP A 11 4.59 0.11 13.72
CA TRP A 11 5.61 -0.93 13.88
C TRP A 11 5.87 -1.19 15.36
N GLN A 12 6.01 -2.46 15.73
CA GLN A 12 6.34 -2.88 17.09
C GLN A 12 7.48 -3.89 17.08
N ARG A 13 8.50 -3.66 17.91
CA ARG A 13 9.66 -4.55 18.03
C ARG A 13 9.29 -5.92 18.63
N GLY A 14 8.35 -5.93 19.58
CA GLY A 14 8.19 -7.05 20.50
C GLY A 14 9.49 -7.32 21.26
N ASP A 15 9.87 -8.58 21.36
CA ASP A 15 11.08 -9.03 22.06
C ASP A 15 12.33 -9.17 21.16
N GLN A 16 12.23 -8.79 19.88
CA GLN A 16 13.31 -8.96 18.92
C GLN A 16 14.55 -8.12 19.26
N PRO A 17 15.78 -8.64 19.10
CA PRO A 17 16.98 -7.81 19.03
C PRO A 17 16.83 -6.75 17.93
N PHE A 18 17.28 -5.52 18.21
CA PHE A 18 17.09 -4.39 17.28
C PHE A 18 18.40 -3.91 16.64
N THR A 19 19.45 -3.81 17.45
CA THR A 19 20.72 -3.20 17.05
C THR A 19 21.55 -4.08 16.12
N ASP A 20 21.21 -5.37 16.00
CA ASP A 20 21.82 -6.31 15.05
C ASP A 20 21.28 -6.19 13.62
N LYS A 21 20.32 -5.28 13.40
CA LYS A 21 19.62 -5.03 12.13
C LYS A 21 18.81 -6.23 11.60
N ARG A 22 18.52 -7.24 12.42
CA ARG A 22 17.78 -8.45 12.02
C ARG A 22 16.31 -8.47 12.43
N TYR A 23 15.81 -7.38 13.01
CA TYR A 23 14.39 -7.23 13.36
C TYR A 23 13.46 -7.32 12.14
N SER A 24 12.22 -7.77 12.33
CA SER A 24 11.21 -7.79 11.26
C SER A 24 10.81 -6.37 10.85
N ARG A 25 10.68 -6.15 9.53
CA ARG A 25 10.14 -4.91 8.93
C ARG A 25 8.62 -4.97 8.78
N GLY A 26 8.00 -6.08 9.17
CA GLY A 26 6.55 -6.21 9.24
C GLY A 26 5.92 -5.15 10.14
N HIS A 27 4.92 -4.45 9.63
CA HIS A 27 4.18 -3.40 10.31
C HIS A 27 2.73 -3.37 9.82
N LEU A 28 1.91 -2.52 10.42
CA LEU A 28 0.53 -2.29 10.01
C LEU A 28 0.37 -0.88 9.43
N LEU A 29 -0.32 -0.79 8.31
CA LEU A 29 -0.85 0.45 7.75
C LEU A 29 -2.33 0.55 8.14
N ARG A 30 -2.72 1.56 8.91
CA ARG A 30 -4.11 1.81 9.30
C ARG A 30 -4.64 3.05 8.61
N PHE A 31 -5.79 2.91 7.95
CA PHE A 31 -6.46 4.00 7.25
C PHE A 31 -7.63 4.53 8.07
N ASP A 32 -8.08 5.75 7.75
CA ASP A 32 -9.14 6.48 8.45
C ASP A 32 -10.48 5.73 8.53
N GLY A 33 -10.80 4.91 7.52
CA GLY A 33 -11.96 4.02 7.50
C GLY A 33 -11.85 2.78 8.41
N GLY A 34 -10.76 2.63 9.18
CA GLY A 34 -10.51 1.49 10.07
C GLY A 34 -9.93 0.25 9.39
N ILE A 35 -9.61 0.34 8.09
CA ILE A 35 -8.93 -0.74 7.36
C ILE A 35 -7.47 -0.83 7.79
N GLU A 36 -7.02 -2.05 8.06
CA GLU A 36 -5.62 -2.35 8.35
C GLU A 36 -5.05 -3.24 7.25
N VAL A 37 -3.87 -2.86 6.75
CA VAL A 37 -3.14 -3.58 5.70
C VAL A 37 -1.76 -3.96 6.25
N PRO A 38 -1.35 -5.23 6.14
CA PRO A 38 0.03 -5.63 6.45
C PRO A 38 1.01 -4.93 5.52
N GLY A 39 2.00 -4.25 6.11
CA GLY A 39 3.09 -3.59 5.40
C GLY A 39 4.44 -4.23 5.72
N SER A 40 5.38 -4.19 4.77
CA SER A 40 6.78 -4.55 5.02
C SER A 40 7.73 -3.75 4.15
N SER A 41 9.03 -4.06 4.21
CA SER A 41 9.98 -3.63 3.19
C SER A 41 9.99 -4.62 2.02
N SER A 42 10.35 -4.14 0.82
CA SER A 42 10.56 -5.02 -0.32
C SER A 42 11.69 -6.04 -0.05
N PRO A 43 11.52 -7.33 -0.42
CA PRO A 43 12.59 -8.33 -0.36
C PRO A 43 13.85 -7.95 -1.16
N LEU A 44 13.70 -7.07 -2.18
CA LEU A 44 14.81 -6.54 -2.97
C LEU A 44 15.69 -5.56 -2.18
N SER A 45 15.11 -4.84 -1.24
CA SER A 45 15.80 -3.86 -0.39
C SER A 45 16.29 -4.48 0.92
N VAL A 46 15.48 -5.34 1.52
CA VAL A 46 15.80 -6.05 2.77
C VAL A 46 15.46 -7.53 2.58
N PRO A 47 16.42 -8.46 2.68
CA PRO A 47 16.17 -9.86 2.37
C PRO A 47 15.31 -10.55 3.44
N LEU A 48 14.68 -11.64 3.03
CA LEU A 48 14.04 -12.58 3.96
C LEU A 48 15.07 -13.15 4.95
N PRO A 49 14.70 -13.41 6.22
CA PRO A 49 13.34 -13.35 6.77
C PRO A 49 12.98 -11.99 7.42
N MET A 50 13.77 -10.94 7.19
CA MET A 50 13.52 -9.63 7.81
C MET A 50 12.35 -8.89 7.17
N SER A 51 12.10 -9.12 5.88
CA SER A 51 10.89 -8.69 5.17
C SER A 51 9.78 -9.73 5.29
N VAL A 52 8.53 -9.31 5.11
CA VAL A 52 7.36 -10.18 5.11
C VAL A 52 6.82 -10.22 3.69
N GLU A 53 6.99 -11.36 3.01
CA GLU A 53 6.62 -11.53 1.58
C GLU A 53 5.13 -11.34 1.30
N ALA A 54 4.26 -11.69 2.26
CA ALA A 54 2.81 -11.55 2.12
C ALA A 54 2.27 -10.15 2.47
N ALA A 55 3.14 -9.16 2.67
CA ALA A 55 2.78 -7.80 3.06
C ALA A 55 3.15 -6.80 1.95
N VAL A 56 2.34 -5.76 1.81
CA VAL A 56 2.55 -4.72 0.79
C VAL A 56 3.82 -3.94 1.12
N ASP A 57 4.71 -3.77 0.13
CA ASP A 57 5.85 -2.87 0.28
C ASP A 57 5.52 -1.42 -0.16
N PRO A 58 6.32 -0.40 0.26
CA PRO A 58 6.02 0.99 -0.06
C PRO A 58 6.06 1.29 -1.55
N GLU A 59 6.92 0.58 -2.30
CA GLU A 59 7.07 0.75 -3.73
C GLU A 59 5.82 0.24 -4.47
N GLU A 60 5.31 -0.95 -4.11
CA GLU A 60 4.05 -1.51 -4.60
C GLU A 60 2.86 -0.60 -4.25
N ALA A 61 2.79 -0.13 -3.00
CA ALA A 61 1.73 0.77 -2.55
C ALA A 61 1.73 2.09 -3.36
N PHE A 62 2.91 2.63 -3.66
CA PHE A 62 3.07 3.85 -4.43
C PHE A 62 2.57 3.68 -5.88
N VAL A 63 2.98 2.60 -6.56
CA VAL A 63 2.52 2.28 -7.92
C VAL A 63 1.01 2.07 -7.94
N SER A 64 0.47 1.31 -6.97
CA SER A 64 -0.97 1.07 -6.84
C SER A 64 -1.77 2.37 -6.63
N ALA A 65 -1.26 3.32 -5.84
CA ALA A 65 -1.95 4.59 -5.61
C ALA A 65 -2.09 5.41 -6.90
N ILE A 66 -1.07 5.42 -7.74
CA ILE A 66 -1.08 6.16 -9.01
C ILE A 66 -2.00 5.46 -10.03
N SER A 67 -1.85 4.14 -10.19
CA SER A 67 -2.69 3.35 -11.12
C SER A 67 -4.17 3.48 -10.78
N SER A 68 -4.54 3.36 -9.50
CA SER A 68 -5.93 3.52 -9.06
C SER A 68 -6.46 4.94 -9.25
N CYS A 69 -5.64 5.97 -9.02
CA CYS A 69 -6.03 7.36 -9.29
C CYS A 69 -6.32 7.59 -10.78
N HIS A 70 -5.46 7.07 -11.66
CA HIS A 70 -5.66 7.15 -13.11
C HIS A 70 -6.92 6.38 -13.54
N MET A 71 -7.14 5.18 -13.02
CA MET A 71 -8.36 4.40 -13.26
C MET A 71 -9.62 5.20 -12.90
N LEU A 72 -9.67 5.80 -11.71
CA LEU A 72 -10.83 6.58 -11.26
C LEU A 72 -11.09 7.80 -12.15
N TRP A 73 -10.03 8.48 -12.60
CA TRP A 73 -10.14 9.57 -13.56
C TRP A 73 -10.69 9.09 -14.92
N PHE A 74 -10.17 7.97 -15.44
CA PHE A 74 -10.63 7.37 -16.69
C PHE A 74 -12.12 6.98 -16.62
N LEU A 75 -12.52 6.27 -15.57
CA LEU A 75 -13.91 5.82 -15.38
C LEU A 75 -14.89 7.00 -15.31
N SER A 76 -14.49 8.10 -14.64
CA SER A 76 -15.29 9.33 -14.59
C SER A 76 -15.56 9.89 -15.98
N ILE A 77 -14.54 9.93 -16.85
CA ILE A 77 -14.67 10.42 -18.23
C ILE A 77 -15.52 9.48 -19.09
N ALA A 78 -15.33 8.17 -18.97
CA ALA A 78 -16.12 7.18 -19.72
C ALA A 78 -17.62 7.31 -19.40
N CYS A 79 -17.95 7.44 -18.11
CA CYS A 79 -19.31 7.66 -17.63
C CYS A 79 -19.92 8.95 -18.20
N GLN A 80 -19.18 10.07 -18.16
CA GLN A 80 -19.63 11.35 -18.72
C GLN A 80 -19.95 11.29 -20.22
N ARG A 81 -19.32 10.35 -20.95
CA ARG A 81 -19.55 10.13 -22.38
C ARG A 81 -20.60 9.08 -22.69
N GLY A 82 -21.27 8.53 -21.69
CA GLY A 82 -22.30 7.50 -21.87
C GLY A 82 -21.73 6.13 -22.28
N LEU A 83 -20.45 5.89 -22.03
CA LEU A 83 -19.81 4.59 -22.25
C LEU A 83 -19.94 3.73 -21.00
N VAL A 84 -20.36 2.48 -21.17
CA VAL A 84 -20.41 1.47 -20.10
C VAL A 84 -19.07 0.73 -20.09
N VAL A 85 -18.41 0.68 -18.93
CA VAL A 85 -17.16 -0.06 -18.72
C VAL A 85 -17.43 -1.22 -17.76
N ASP A 86 -17.37 -2.45 -18.26
CA ASP A 86 -17.63 -3.65 -17.45
C ASP A 86 -16.40 -4.10 -16.65
N SER A 87 -15.19 -3.82 -17.14
CA SER A 87 -13.94 -4.21 -16.48
C SER A 87 -12.80 -3.26 -16.81
N TYR A 88 -11.94 -2.99 -15.83
CA TYR A 88 -10.67 -2.30 -15.98
C TYR A 88 -9.56 -3.13 -15.34
N HIS A 89 -8.46 -3.32 -16.04
CA HIS A 89 -7.27 -3.97 -15.52
C HIS A 89 -6.03 -3.23 -16.04
N ASP A 90 -5.10 -2.94 -15.14
CA ASP A 90 -3.84 -2.26 -15.41
C ASP A 90 -2.71 -3.00 -14.69
N ALA A 91 -1.60 -3.20 -15.40
CA ALA A 91 -0.42 -3.90 -14.91
C ALA A 91 0.74 -2.89 -14.81
N ALA A 92 0.62 -2.01 -13.81
CA ALA A 92 1.51 -0.86 -13.59
C ALA A 92 2.89 -1.23 -13.02
#